data_AF-A0A7K4D5U5-F1
#
_entry.id   AF-A0A7K4D5U5-F1
#
_cell.length_a   1.000
_cell.length_b   1.000
_cell.length_c   1.000
_cell.angle_alpha   90.00
_cell.angle_beta   90.00
_cell.angle_gamma   90.00
#
_symmetry.space_group_name_H-M   'P 1'
#
loop_
_entity.id
_entity.type
_entity.pdbx_description
1 polymer ?
#
loop_
_entity_poly.entity_id
_entity_poly.type
_entity_poly.pdbx_seq_one_letter_code
_entity_poly.pdbx_strand_id
1 'polypeptide(L)'
;MIKKYLILPVLLVFLISAGLSLGQTANNTSTVENNTTIEQNITAQANETSSANQTAEANATSTIANLNYIWSVNGIEIGPITMALNQDGNDLFGQAKYEPDSGQAWNAEVVGSVHENSVELTITAQKDSELVTTKMSGIFTNESISGNFTQVSGGKMVNKGAFSAMWVNPDTSGYTPATIEQPTDKTTSQNTNSAASETNTISQTNTTQKSRFVDVREYKDKIGPGGDLSGVPPGMGGSGLN
;
A
#
# COMPACT_ATOMS: atom_id res chain seq x y z
N MET A 1 -26.67 -4.68 -44.00
CA MET A 1 -26.77 -6.02 -44.62
C MET A 1 -25.53 -6.81 -44.27
N ILE A 2 -25.76 -7.99 -43.69
CA ILE A 2 -24.80 -8.89 -43.07
C ILE A 2 -24.04 -9.69 -44.14
N LYS A 3 -22.71 -9.82 -44.02
CA LYS A 3 -22.00 -11.04 -44.43
C LYS A 3 -20.88 -11.36 -43.43
N LYS A 4 -21.13 -12.44 -42.68
CA LYS A 4 -20.17 -13.19 -41.86
C LYS A 4 -19.47 -14.21 -42.77
N TYR A 5 -18.15 -14.31 -42.66
CA TYR A 5 -17.33 -15.51 -42.98
C TYR A 5 -16.22 -15.49 -41.92
N LEU A 6 -16.25 -16.26 -40.83
CA LEU A 6 -16.22 -17.72 -40.65
C LEU A 6 -14.85 -18.33 -41.05
N ILE A 7 -14.17 -18.90 -40.04
CA ILE A 7 -13.16 -19.98 -40.06
C ILE A 7 -11.66 -19.63 -40.22
N LEU A 8 -11.00 -19.51 -39.06
CA LEU A 8 -9.67 -20.07 -38.74
C LEU A 8 -9.81 -21.61 -38.75
N PRO A 9 -8.89 -22.49 -39.25
CA PRO A 9 -7.57 -22.65 -38.62
C PRO A 9 -6.40 -23.38 -39.37
N VAL A 10 -5.25 -23.46 -38.67
CA VAL A 10 -4.14 -24.46 -38.73
C VAL A 10 -3.22 -24.51 -39.96
N LEU A 11 -1.93 -24.16 -39.78
CA LEU A 11 -0.83 -25.12 -40.00
C LEU A 11 0.43 -24.77 -39.19
N LEU A 12 0.67 -25.64 -38.22
CA LEU A 12 1.87 -25.92 -37.45
C LEU A 12 2.86 -26.72 -38.34
N VAL A 13 4.08 -26.23 -38.59
CA VAL A 13 5.25 -27.11 -38.87
C VAL A 13 6.56 -26.46 -38.39
N PHE A 14 7.09 -27.05 -37.31
CA PHE A 14 8.49 -27.41 -37.02
C PHE A 14 9.65 -26.56 -37.58
N LEU A 15 10.58 -26.18 -36.69
CA LEU A 15 11.86 -26.90 -36.58
C LEU A 15 12.59 -26.58 -35.27
N ILE A 16 12.90 -27.66 -34.57
CA ILE A 16 13.63 -27.80 -33.32
C ILE A 16 15.13 -27.71 -33.65
N SER A 17 15.90 -26.89 -32.94
CA SER A 17 17.35 -27.04 -32.84
C SER A 17 17.73 -27.18 -31.37
N ALA A 18 17.59 -28.40 -30.86
CA ALA A 18 18.24 -28.82 -29.64
C ALA A 18 19.73 -29.00 -29.93
N GLY A 19 20.56 -28.11 -29.37
CA GLY A 19 22.00 -28.36 -29.24
C GLY A 19 22.22 -29.30 -28.07
N LEU A 20 22.48 -30.57 -28.36
CA LEU A 20 23.09 -31.50 -27.42
C LEU A 20 24.53 -31.05 -27.18
N SER A 21 24.86 -30.66 -25.94
CA SER A 21 26.25 -30.57 -25.49
C SER A 21 26.45 -31.57 -24.36
N LEU A 22 26.91 -32.77 -24.73
CA LEU A 22 27.61 -33.68 -23.81
C LEU A 22 28.98 -33.05 -23.50
N GLY A 23 29.29 -32.90 -22.21
CA GLY A 23 30.57 -32.33 -21.80
C GLY A 23 30.89 -32.56 -20.31
N GLN A 24 31.44 -33.75 -20.05
CA GLN A 24 32.42 -34.07 -19.00
C GLN A 24 32.09 -33.85 -17.52
N THR A 25 31.95 -35.00 -16.84
CA THR A 25 32.32 -35.23 -15.44
C THR A 25 33.76 -34.75 -15.17
N ALA A 26 33.90 -33.75 -14.32
CA ALA A 26 35.17 -33.43 -13.65
C ALA A 26 35.03 -33.79 -12.16
N ASN A 27 35.79 -34.80 -11.77
CA ASN A 27 36.03 -35.17 -10.39
C ASN A 27 36.60 -33.97 -9.63
N ASN A 28 35.86 -33.46 -8.65
CA ASN A 28 36.43 -32.63 -7.60
C ASN A 28 36.57 -33.48 -6.34
N THR A 29 37.80 -33.95 -6.14
CA THR A 29 38.30 -34.43 -4.85
C THR A 29 38.16 -33.31 -3.83
N SER A 30 37.35 -33.54 -2.79
CA SER A 30 37.53 -32.87 -1.50
C SER A 30 37.40 -33.91 -0.40
N THR A 31 38.55 -34.19 0.21
CA THR A 31 38.75 -34.94 1.45
C THR A 31 37.82 -34.45 2.57
N VAL A 32 36.97 -35.34 3.09
CA VAL A 32 36.72 -35.48 4.53
C VAL A 32 36.51 -36.97 4.82
N GLU A 33 37.25 -37.45 5.81
CA GLU A 33 37.30 -38.80 6.33
C GLU A 33 35.97 -39.25 6.93
N ASN A 34 35.50 -40.46 6.60
CA ASN A 34 35.12 -41.40 7.65
C ASN A 34 35.08 -42.85 7.15
N ASN A 35 35.69 -43.69 7.97
CA ASN A 35 35.91 -45.12 7.84
C ASN A 35 34.58 -45.90 7.87
N THR A 36 34.41 -46.92 7.02
CA THR A 36 33.97 -48.29 7.40
C THR A 36 33.91 -49.19 6.16
N THR A 37 34.81 -50.16 6.13
CA THR A 37 34.81 -51.34 5.26
C THR A 37 33.56 -52.21 5.49
N ILE A 38 32.77 -52.47 4.45
CA ILE A 38 32.05 -53.74 4.30
C ILE A 38 32.09 -54.16 2.84
N GLU A 39 32.86 -55.21 2.56
CA GLU A 39 32.75 -56.01 1.34
C GLU A 39 31.44 -56.80 1.38
N GLN A 40 30.56 -56.64 0.40
CA GLN A 40 29.64 -57.70 -0.02
C GLN A 40 29.40 -57.66 -1.53
N ASN A 41 29.92 -58.69 -2.17
CA ASN A 41 29.71 -59.12 -3.54
C ASN A 41 28.27 -59.62 -3.75
N ILE A 42 27.44 -58.94 -4.56
CA ILE A 42 26.24 -59.54 -5.18
C ILE A 42 26.05 -59.00 -6.61
N THR A 43 26.45 -59.83 -7.57
CA THR A 43 25.79 -60.23 -8.82
C THR A 43 24.85 -59.24 -9.54
N ALA A 44 25.23 -58.91 -10.77
CA ALA A 44 24.36 -58.31 -11.78
C ALA A 44 23.18 -59.22 -12.16
N GLN A 45 21.97 -58.67 -12.14
CA GLN A 45 20.83 -59.20 -12.89
C GLN A 45 20.08 -58.04 -13.54
N ALA A 46 20.08 -58.06 -14.87
CA ALA A 46 19.22 -57.24 -15.70
C ALA A 46 17.76 -57.64 -15.44
N ASN A 47 16.90 -56.66 -15.20
CA ASN A 47 15.47 -56.82 -15.46
C ASN A 47 14.95 -55.54 -16.10
N GLU A 48 14.62 -55.64 -17.38
CA GLU A 48 13.88 -54.65 -18.12
C GLU A 48 12.48 -54.55 -17.53
N THR A 49 12.03 -53.34 -17.17
CA THR A 49 10.60 -53.06 -17.12
C THR A 49 10.34 -51.60 -17.47
N SER A 50 10.01 -51.42 -18.75
CA SER A 50 9.00 -50.54 -19.31
C SER A 50 8.80 -49.14 -18.72
N SER A 51 9.18 -48.16 -19.54
CA SER A 51 8.66 -46.79 -19.53
C SER A 51 7.13 -46.77 -19.46
N ALA A 52 6.60 -46.14 -18.42
CA ALA A 52 5.26 -45.54 -18.45
C ALA A 52 5.46 -44.03 -18.35
N ASN A 53 5.58 -43.40 -19.52
CA ASN A 53 5.53 -41.96 -19.67
C ASN A 53 4.07 -41.52 -19.46
N GLN A 54 3.68 -41.29 -18.20
CA GLN A 54 2.46 -40.55 -17.89
C GLN A 54 2.81 -39.07 -17.90
N THR A 55 2.65 -38.45 -19.06
CA THR A 55 2.43 -37.01 -19.16
C THR A 55 1.07 -36.74 -18.53
N ALA A 56 1.05 -36.61 -17.21
CA ALA A 56 -0.04 -35.93 -16.53
C ALA A 56 0.09 -34.46 -16.93
N GLU A 57 -0.78 -34.00 -17.82
CA GLU A 57 -1.10 -32.58 -17.92
C GLU A 57 -1.62 -32.16 -16.54
N ALA A 58 -0.70 -31.65 -15.72
CA ALA A 58 -1.06 -30.91 -14.54
C ALA A 58 -1.80 -29.68 -15.03
N ASN A 59 -3.13 -29.77 -15.06
CA ASN A 59 -3.98 -28.61 -15.14
C ASN A 59 -3.77 -27.85 -13.82
N ALA A 60 -2.67 -27.10 -13.76
CA ALA A 60 -2.30 -26.26 -12.65
C ALA A 60 -3.36 -25.17 -12.59
N THR A 61 -4.41 -25.46 -11.81
CA THR A 61 -5.30 -24.42 -11.35
C THR A 61 -4.43 -23.55 -10.46
N SER A 62 -3.93 -22.43 -11.00
CA SER A 62 -3.20 -21.45 -10.22
C SER A 62 -4.13 -20.97 -9.11
N THR A 63 -4.00 -21.56 -7.93
CA THR A 63 -4.71 -21.12 -6.75
C THR A 63 -4.09 -19.79 -6.36
N ILE A 64 -4.85 -18.71 -6.53
CA ILE A 64 -4.46 -17.40 -6.03
C ILE A 64 -4.27 -17.52 -4.52
N ALA A 65 -3.15 -17.04 -3.99
CA ALA A 65 -2.92 -17.02 -2.56
C ALA A 65 -4.06 -16.30 -1.84
N ASN A 66 -4.60 -16.92 -0.79
CA ASN A 66 -5.58 -16.28 0.07
C ASN A 66 -4.84 -15.41 1.10
N LEU A 67 -5.17 -14.13 1.16
CA LEU A 67 -4.59 -13.14 2.07
C LEU A 67 -5.66 -12.45 2.94
N ASN A 68 -6.88 -12.99 2.97
CA ASN A 68 -7.99 -12.56 3.84
C ASN A 68 -7.71 -12.86 5.32
N TYR A 69 -6.89 -12.04 5.96
CA TYR A 69 -6.46 -12.22 7.35
C TYR A 69 -6.19 -10.87 8.03
N ILE A 70 -6.10 -10.90 9.36
CA ILE A 70 -5.40 -9.88 10.13
C ILE A 70 -3.92 -10.28 10.22
N TRP A 71 -3.04 -9.33 9.93
CA TRP A 71 -1.60 -9.46 9.84
C TRP A 71 -0.91 -8.62 10.91
N SER A 72 0.18 -9.15 11.47
CA SER A 72 1.17 -8.40 12.25
C SER A 72 2.38 -8.13 11.36
N VAL A 73 2.60 -6.85 11.02
CA VAL A 73 3.67 -6.39 10.12
C VAL A 73 4.79 -5.74 10.93
N ASN A 74 6.03 -6.18 10.73
CA ASN A 74 7.21 -5.72 11.46
C ASN A 74 8.24 -5.07 10.52
N GLY A 75 9.07 -4.19 11.07
CA GLY A 75 10.21 -3.58 10.36
C GLY A 75 9.93 -2.22 9.71
N ILE A 76 8.65 -1.82 9.61
CA ILE A 76 8.25 -0.49 9.09
C ILE A 76 8.28 0.57 10.20
N GLU A 77 7.72 0.23 11.36
CA GLU A 77 7.76 1.02 12.59
C GLU A 77 8.60 0.30 13.64
N ILE A 78 8.83 0.94 14.79
CA ILE A 78 9.54 0.33 15.93
C ILE A 78 8.78 -0.89 16.46
N GLY A 79 7.44 -0.84 16.43
CA GLY A 79 6.56 -1.93 16.85
C GLY A 79 5.74 -2.50 15.69
N PRO A 80 4.96 -3.56 15.95
CA PRO A 80 4.13 -4.18 14.92
C PRO A 80 2.98 -3.26 14.49
N ILE A 81 2.74 -3.22 13.19
CA ILE A 81 1.51 -2.67 12.60
C ILE A 81 0.50 -3.81 12.51
N THR A 82 -0.73 -3.59 12.97
CA THR A 82 -1.84 -4.52 12.76
C THR A 82 -2.56 -4.14 11.47
N MET A 83 -2.67 -5.06 10.52
CA MET A 83 -3.26 -4.83 9.21
C MET A 83 -4.32 -5.88 8.89
N ALA A 84 -5.56 -5.47 8.64
CA ALA A 84 -6.59 -6.38 8.14
C ALA A 84 -6.68 -6.24 6.62
N LEU A 85 -6.55 -7.36 5.90
CA LEU A 85 -6.70 -7.42 4.45
C LEU A 85 -7.93 -8.25 4.10
N ASN A 86 -8.75 -7.70 3.21
CA ASN A 86 -9.75 -8.43 2.45
C ASN A 86 -9.26 -8.54 1.00
N GLN A 87 -9.81 -9.52 0.28
CA GLN A 87 -9.38 -9.88 -1.06
C GLN A 87 -10.58 -10.24 -1.93
N ASP A 88 -10.63 -9.62 -3.10
CA ASP A 88 -11.54 -9.96 -4.18
C ASP A 88 -10.72 -10.33 -5.43
N GLY A 89 -10.65 -11.63 -5.73
CA GLY A 89 -9.75 -12.15 -6.74
C GLY A 89 -8.28 -11.79 -6.45
N ASN A 90 -7.69 -10.95 -7.28
CA ASN A 90 -6.31 -10.49 -7.14
C ASN A 90 -6.20 -9.15 -6.40
N ASP A 91 -7.30 -8.43 -6.21
CA ASP A 91 -7.30 -7.13 -5.57
C ASP A 91 -7.31 -7.27 -4.05
N LEU A 92 -6.48 -6.48 -3.37
CA LEU A 92 -6.39 -6.42 -1.91
C LEU A 92 -6.83 -5.05 -1.43
N PHE A 93 -7.63 -5.02 -0.38
CA PHE A 93 -8.09 -3.79 0.25
C PHE A 93 -8.30 -4.01 1.75
N GLY A 94 -8.11 -2.97 2.55
CA GLY A 94 -8.24 -3.11 3.99
C GLY A 94 -7.75 -1.92 4.78
N GLN A 95 -7.47 -2.16 6.06
CA GLN A 95 -7.13 -1.12 7.02
C GLN A 95 -5.89 -1.54 7.82
N ALA A 96 -5.11 -0.57 8.28
CA ALA A 96 -3.99 -0.82 9.16
C ALA A 96 -3.95 0.19 10.30
N LYS A 97 -3.38 -0.23 11.43
CA LYS A 97 -3.14 0.63 12.59
C LYS A 97 -1.78 0.37 13.21
N TYR A 98 -1.29 1.39 13.90
CA TYR A 98 -0.14 1.31 14.77
C TYR A 98 -0.51 1.93 16.11
N GLU A 99 -0.22 1.21 17.20
CA GLU A 99 -0.56 1.62 18.57
C GLU A 99 0.68 1.48 19.46
N PRO A 100 1.63 2.42 19.39
CA PRO A 100 2.79 2.40 20.26
C PRO A 100 2.42 2.90 21.66
N ASP A 101 3.10 2.39 22.68
CA ASP A 101 2.96 2.86 24.07
C ASP A 101 3.32 4.36 24.24
N SER A 102 4.03 4.94 23.28
CA SER A 102 4.41 6.36 23.25
C SER A 102 3.26 7.32 22.89
N GLY A 103 2.10 6.80 22.46
CA GLY A 103 0.90 7.61 22.16
C GLY A 103 0.80 8.17 20.73
N GLN A 104 1.76 7.88 19.85
CA GLN A 104 1.73 8.27 18.43
C GLN A 104 0.99 7.24 17.57
N ALA A 105 -0.22 6.90 18.00
CA ALA A 105 -1.06 5.97 17.26
C ALA A 105 -1.48 6.56 15.92
N TRP A 106 -1.72 5.71 14.92
CA TRP A 106 -2.29 6.12 13.65
C TRP A 106 -3.15 5.01 13.04
N ASN A 107 -4.07 5.41 12.17
CA ASN A 107 -4.87 4.54 11.31
C ASN A 107 -4.50 4.80 9.85
N ALA A 108 -4.71 3.80 9.00
CA ALA A 108 -4.36 3.84 7.59
C ALA A 108 -5.31 3.01 6.74
N GLU A 109 -5.43 3.41 5.48
CA GLU A 109 -6.06 2.63 4.43
C GLU A 109 -5.00 1.81 3.69
N VAL A 110 -5.38 0.61 3.25
CA VAL A 110 -4.51 -0.31 2.51
C VAL A 110 -5.18 -0.72 1.21
N VAL A 111 -4.44 -0.64 0.12
CA VAL A 111 -4.83 -1.15 -1.20
C VAL A 111 -3.66 -1.90 -1.82
N GLY A 112 -3.94 -2.84 -2.71
CA GLY A 112 -2.87 -3.57 -3.38
C GLY A 112 -3.38 -4.71 -4.25
N SER A 113 -2.47 -5.62 -4.57
CA SER A 113 -2.78 -6.78 -5.39
C SER A 113 -1.87 -7.95 -5.07
N VAL A 114 -2.36 -9.16 -5.35
CA VAL A 114 -1.58 -10.40 -5.33
C VAL A 114 -1.55 -11.02 -6.73
N HIS A 115 -0.37 -11.47 -7.15
CA HIS A 115 -0.19 -12.27 -8.36
C HIS A 115 0.72 -13.45 -8.05
N GLU A 116 0.20 -14.67 -8.18
CA GLU A 116 0.85 -15.89 -7.68
C GLU A 116 1.21 -15.75 -6.20
N ASN A 117 2.51 -15.59 -5.90
CA ASN A 117 3.04 -15.36 -4.57
C ASN A 117 3.54 -13.93 -4.36
N SER A 118 3.54 -13.09 -5.40
CA SER A 118 3.95 -11.69 -5.28
C SER A 118 2.82 -10.84 -4.72
N VAL A 119 3.14 -10.03 -3.70
CA VAL A 119 2.20 -9.16 -3.01
C VAL A 119 2.72 -7.73 -3.09
N GLU A 120 1.91 -6.84 -3.65
CA GLU A 120 2.15 -5.40 -3.67
C GLU A 120 1.07 -4.72 -2.82
N LEU A 121 1.48 -3.93 -1.83
CA LEU A 121 0.56 -3.17 -0.98
C LEU A 121 0.98 -1.71 -0.92
N THR A 122 0.01 -0.83 -0.78
CA THR A 122 0.20 0.58 -0.49
C THR A 122 -0.62 0.93 0.75
N ILE A 123 0.07 1.31 1.82
CA ILE A 123 -0.53 1.77 3.07
C ILE A 123 -0.45 3.29 3.11
N THR A 124 -1.58 3.97 3.29
CA THR A 124 -1.62 5.43 3.38
C THR A 124 -2.16 5.85 4.75
N ALA A 125 -1.32 6.51 5.54
CA ALA A 125 -1.62 6.93 6.90
C ALA A 125 -1.48 8.45 7.04
N GLN A 126 -2.39 9.08 7.78
CA GLN A 126 -2.19 10.44 8.27
C GLN A 126 -1.41 10.32 9.58
N LYS A 127 -0.16 10.81 9.59
CA LYS A 127 0.68 10.86 10.79
C LYS A 127 0.88 12.32 11.15
N ASP A 128 0.38 12.72 12.31
CA ASP A 128 0.26 14.12 12.70
C ASP A 128 -0.45 14.94 11.59
N SER A 129 0.24 15.93 11.01
CA SER A 129 -0.26 16.76 9.90
C SER A 129 0.27 16.35 8.52
N GLU A 130 0.96 15.21 8.40
CA GLU A 130 1.51 14.72 7.14
C GLU A 130 0.88 13.41 6.68
N LEU A 131 0.67 13.31 5.37
CA LEU A 131 0.28 12.06 4.74
C LEU A 131 1.53 11.24 4.42
N VAL A 132 1.63 10.04 5.00
CA VAL A 132 2.72 9.10 4.75
C VAL A 132 2.18 7.91 3.96
N THR A 133 2.75 7.69 2.78
CA THR A 133 2.45 6.54 1.94
C THR A 133 3.60 5.53 2.02
N THR A 134 3.29 4.29 2.38
CA THR A 134 4.23 3.17 2.44
C THR A 134 3.89 2.21 1.32
N LYS A 135 4.77 2.09 0.32
CA LYS A 135 4.70 1.03 -0.69
C LYS A 135 5.45 -0.19 -0.18
N MET A 136 4.85 -1.37 -0.28
CA MET A 136 5.41 -2.65 0.13
C MET A 136 5.39 -3.60 -1.07
N SER A 137 6.52 -4.25 -1.31
CA SER A 137 6.69 -5.28 -2.33
C SER A 137 7.24 -6.52 -1.64
N GLY A 138 6.47 -7.62 -1.64
CA GLY A 138 6.82 -8.84 -0.92
C GLY A 138 6.42 -10.12 -1.62
N ILE A 139 6.84 -11.23 -1.01
CA ILE A 139 6.54 -12.59 -1.43
C ILE A 139 5.81 -13.29 -0.28
N PHE A 140 4.65 -13.87 -0.59
CA PHE A 140 3.87 -14.72 0.29
C PHE A 140 4.33 -16.18 0.19
N THR A 141 4.90 -16.70 1.27
CA THR A 141 5.37 -18.08 1.38
C THR A 141 5.24 -18.55 2.82
N ASN A 142 4.80 -19.79 3.03
CA ASN A 142 4.67 -20.38 4.37
C ASN A 142 3.94 -19.45 5.35
N GLU A 143 2.76 -18.99 4.95
CA GLU A 143 1.89 -18.15 5.79
C GLU A 143 2.44 -16.76 6.16
N SER A 144 3.59 -16.39 5.61
CA SER A 144 4.24 -15.09 5.85
C SER A 144 4.39 -14.30 4.56
N ILE A 145 4.34 -12.98 4.66
CA ILE A 145 4.78 -12.08 3.59
C ILE A 145 6.11 -11.48 4.02
N SER A 146 7.12 -11.52 3.16
CA SER A 146 8.40 -10.86 3.42
C SER A 146 8.87 -10.09 2.21
N GLY A 147 9.54 -8.95 2.42
CA GLY A 147 9.91 -8.10 1.31
C GLY A 147 10.53 -6.78 1.73
N ASN A 148 10.42 -5.80 0.85
CA ASN A 148 10.94 -4.46 1.06
C ASN A 148 9.84 -3.42 1.00
N PHE A 149 10.06 -2.29 1.66
CA PHE A 149 9.15 -1.15 1.62
C PHE A 149 9.89 0.16 1.32
N THR A 150 9.14 1.15 0.87
CA THR A 150 9.57 2.54 0.73
C THR A 150 8.47 3.45 1.26
N GLN A 151 8.83 4.43 2.10
CA GLN A 151 7.91 5.43 2.61
C GLN A 151 8.17 6.78 1.94
N VAL A 152 7.08 7.46 1.58
CA VAL A 152 7.09 8.78 0.98
C VAL A 152 6.17 9.70 1.78
N SER A 153 6.64 10.92 2.04
CA SER A 153 5.84 12.04 2.57
C SER A 153 6.23 13.30 1.79
N GLY A 154 5.26 14.15 1.46
CA GLY A 154 5.51 15.42 0.75
C GLY A 154 6.29 15.27 -0.57
N GLY A 155 6.13 14.13 -1.26
CA GLY A 155 6.85 13.83 -2.50
C GLY A 155 8.32 13.41 -2.34
N LYS A 156 8.78 13.15 -1.11
CA LYS A 156 10.15 12.72 -0.81
C LYS A 156 10.16 11.35 -0.16
N MET A 157 11.15 10.52 -0.50
CA MET A 157 11.42 9.30 0.25
C MET A 157 11.89 9.67 1.66
N VAL A 158 11.17 9.21 2.68
CA VAL A 158 11.47 9.47 4.09
C VAL A 158 12.03 8.24 4.81
N ASN A 159 11.76 7.04 4.29
CA ASN A 159 12.27 5.80 4.85
C ASN A 159 12.25 4.67 3.80
N LYS A 160 13.00 3.61 4.04
CA LYS A 160 12.96 2.34 3.30
C LYS A 160 13.57 1.23 4.13
N GLY A 161 13.20 -0.01 3.86
CA GLY A 161 13.77 -1.14 4.58
C GLY A 161 13.16 -2.47 4.16
N ALA A 162 13.44 -3.49 4.96
CA ALA A 162 12.79 -4.78 4.86
C ALA A 162 11.60 -4.85 5.82
N PHE A 163 10.60 -5.64 5.48
CA PHE A 163 9.49 -5.97 6.38
C PHE A 163 9.21 -7.47 6.38
N SER A 164 8.55 -7.93 7.43
CA SER A 164 7.92 -9.25 7.48
C SER A 164 6.52 -9.13 8.07
N ALA A 165 5.61 -9.95 7.60
CA ALA A 165 4.25 -10.02 8.08
C ALA A 165 3.84 -11.47 8.30
N MET A 166 3.15 -11.73 9.40
CA MET A 166 2.55 -13.03 9.72
C MET A 166 1.08 -12.81 10.03
N TRP A 167 0.19 -13.67 9.56
CA TRP A 167 -1.22 -13.59 9.95
C TRP A 167 -1.39 -13.98 11.43
N VAL A 168 -2.29 -13.29 12.12
CA VAL A 168 -2.58 -13.48 13.55
C VAL A 168 -4.05 -13.83 13.79
N ASN A 169 -4.94 -13.58 12.83
CA ASN A 169 -6.35 -13.97 12.91
C ASN A 169 -6.92 -14.22 11.50
N PRO A 170 -7.60 -15.35 11.25
CA PRO A 170 -8.29 -15.61 9.98
C PRO A 170 -9.58 -14.83 9.76
N ASP A 171 -10.12 -14.18 10.79
CA ASP A 171 -11.33 -13.37 10.68
C ASP A 171 -10.99 -11.87 10.74
N THR A 172 -11.22 -11.17 9.63
CA THR A 172 -10.96 -9.73 9.50
C THR A 172 -11.97 -8.87 10.27
N SER A 173 -13.13 -9.42 10.64
CA SER A 173 -14.14 -8.69 11.42
C SER A 173 -13.68 -8.38 12.86
N GLY A 174 -12.65 -9.09 13.35
CA GLY A 174 -12.01 -8.81 14.63
C GLY A 174 -11.10 -7.58 14.64
N TYR A 175 -10.91 -6.90 13.50
CA TYR A 175 -10.11 -5.69 13.44
C TYR A 175 -10.84 -4.50 14.05
N THR A 176 -10.14 -3.77 14.91
CA THR A 176 -10.60 -2.50 15.47
C THR A 176 -9.58 -1.41 15.15
N PRO A 177 -9.99 -0.24 14.62
CA PRO A 177 -9.09 0.90 14.46
C PRO A 177 -8.46 1.34 15.78
N ALA A 178 -7.27 1.94 15.70
CA ALA A 178 -6.64 2.59 16.84
C ALA A 178 -7.46 3.79 17.30
N THR A 179 -7.50 4.01 18.62
CA THR A 179 -8.05 5.25 19.18
C THR A 179 -6.99 6.34 19.05
N ILE A 180 -7.28 7.38 18.25
CA ILE A 180 -6.40 8.52 18.07
C ILE A 180 -6.89 9.65 18.98
N GLU A 181 -6.09 10.04 19.96
CA GLU A 181 -6.39 11.21 20.76
C GLU A 181 -6.28 12.45 19.87
N GLN A 182 -7.41 13.09 19.58
CA GLN A 182 -7.39 14.40 18.95
C GLN A 182 -6.80 15.39 19.95
N PRO A 183 -5.88 16.28 19.54
CA PRO A 183 -5.41 17.35 20.40
C PRO A 183 -6.63 18.08 20.93
N THR A 184 -6.83 18.02 22.25
CA THR A 184 -7.83 18.87 22.89
C THR A 184 -7.35 20.29 22.65
N ASP A 185 -8.10 21.05 21.86
CA ASP A 185 -7.97 22.50 21.86
C ASP A 185 -7.95 22.90 23.32
N LYS A 186 -6.83 23.49 23.76
CA LYS A 186 -6.76 24.05 25.10
C LYS A 186 -7.89 25.07 25.17
N THR A 187 -8.98 24.69 25.83
CA THR A 187 -10.01 25.62 26.27
C THR A 187 -9.27 26.71 27.02
N THR A 188 -9.17 27.88 26.39
CA THR A 188 -8.73 29.09 27.07
C THR A 188 -9.64 29.20 28.28
N SER A 189 -9.06 29.04 29.47
CA SER A 189 -9.80 29.22 30.72
C SER A 189 -10.44 30.60 30.68
N GLN A 190 -11.75 30.64 30.43
CA GLN A 190 -12.57 31.80 30.74
C GLN A 190 -12.54 31.94 32.25
N ASN A 191 -11.73 32.89 32.71
CA ASN A 191 -11.93 33.49 34.00
C ASN A 191 -11.83 35.00 33.81
N THR A 192 -12.98 35.66 33.79
CA THR A 192 -13.17 37.02 34.31
C THR A 192 -14.68 37.26 34.40
N ASN A 193 -15.17 37.28 35.62
CA ASN A 193 -16.48 37.83 35.96
C ASN A 193 -16.49 39.35 35.76
N SER A 194 -17.71 39.85 35.54
CA SER A 194 -18.21 41.23 35.69
C SER A 194 -18.01 42.23 34.55
N ALA A 195 -19.07 42.28 33.73
CA ALA A 195 -19.87 43.45 33.35
C ALA A 195 -19.28 44.88 33.37
N ALA A 196 -19.58 45.54 32.23
CA ALA A 196 -19.85 46.96 32.00
C ALA A 196 -18.67 47.93 31.86
N SER A 197 -18.40 48.34 30.61
CA SER A 197 -18.91 49.64 30.11
C SER A 197 -18.62 49.80 28.62
N GLU A 198 -19.63 50.29 27.90
CA GLU A 198 -19.46 50.89 26.58
C GLU A 198 -18.46 52.05 26.68
N THR A 199 -17.47 52.06 25.79
CA THR A 199 -16.83 53.30 25.36
C THR A 199 -16.41 53.10 23.91
N ASN A 200 -17.12 53.81 23.04
CA ASN A 200 -16.67 54.12 21.69
C ASN A 200 -15.28 54.76 21.77
N THR A 201 -14.30 54.10 21.16
CA THR A 201 -13.06 54.77 20.77
C THR A 201 -12.83 54.52 19.30
N ILE A 202 -13.24 55.51 18.51
CA ILE A 202 -12.70 55.77 17.18
C ILE A 202 -11.20 56.03 17.38
N SER A 203 -10.37 55.17 16.80
CA SER A 203 -8.99 55.52 16.48
C SER A 203 -8.73 55.08 15.05
N GLN A 204 -8.97 56.03 14.15
CA GLN A 204 -8.34 56.07 12.83
C GLN A 204 -6.83 56.15 13.03
N THR A 205 -6.10 55.19 12.48
CA THR A 205 -4.75 55.43 11.97
C THR A 205 -4.61 54.75 10.61
N ASN A 206 -4.80 55.57 9.59
CA ASN A 206 -4.42 55.28 8.21
C ASN A 206 -2.89 55.14 8.13
N THR A 207 -2.41 53.96 7.72
CA THR A 207 -1.28 53.84 6.79
C THR A 207 -1.54 52.70 5.82
N THR A 208 -2.05 53.12 4.67
CA THR A 208 -2.11 52.52 3.35
C THR A 208 -1.01 51.48 3.06
N GLN A 209 -1.34 50.20 3.19
CA GLN A 209 -1.01 49.22 2.16
C GLN A 209 -2.33 48.67 1.64
N LYS A 210 -2.68 49.04 0.40
CA LYS A 210 -3.86 48.51 -0.28
C LYS A 210 -3.60 47.03 -0.54
N SER A 211 -3.98 46.17 0.40
CA SER A 211 -3.98 44.73 0.19
C SER A 211 -4.79 44.45 -1.07
N ARG A 212 -4.21 43.67 -2.00
CA ARG A 212 -4.93 43.16 -3.18
C ARG A 212 -6.05 42.19 -2.80
N PHE A 213 -6.05 41.72 -1.55
CA PHE A 213 -7.03 40.80 -1.02
C PHE A 213 -8.03 41.58 -0.17
N VAL A 214 -9.30 41.40 -0.51
CA VAL A 214 -10.45 41.93 0.21
C VAL A 214 -10.95 40.83 1.15
N ASP A 215 -11.14 41.15 2.43
CA ASP A 215 -11.77 40.20 3.36
C ASP A 215 -13.26 40.10 3.06
N VAL A 216 -13.68 38.97 2.51
CA VAL A 216 -15.08 38.74 2.10
C VAL A 216 -16.02 38.61 3.30
N ARG A 217 -15.51 38.38 4.52
CA ARG A 217 -16.33 38.27 5.74
C ARG A 217 -16.97 39.61 6.12
N GLU A 218 -16.36 40.72 5.72
CA GLU A 218 -16.93 42.07 5.89
C GLU A 218 -18.16 42.30 5.00
N TYR A 219 -18.36 41.47 3.96
CA TYR A 219 -19.44 41.59 2.99
C TYR A 219 -20.53 40.54 3.19
N LYS A 220 -20.57 39.88 4.36
CA LYS A 220 -21.56 38.85 4.70
C LYS A 220 -23.02 39.27 4.44
N ASP A 221 -23.32 40.56 4.62
CA ASP A 221 -24.68 41.10 4.47
C ASP A 221 -25.01 41.49 3.02
N LYS A 222 -24.03 41.43 2.11
CA LYS A 222 -24.19 41.71 0.67
C LYS A 222 -24.13 40.44 -0.20
N ILE A 223 -23.67 39.32 0.35
CA ILE A 223 -23.55 38.05 -0.36
C ILE A 223 -24.73 37.15 0.05
N GLY A 224 -25.85 37.27 -0.66
CA GLY A 224 -27.05 36.45 -0.42
C GLY A 224 -28.11 36.63 -1.52
N PRO A 225 -29.03 35.67 -1.71
CA PRO A 225 -30.07 35.74 -2.74
C PRO A 225 -31.12 36.79 -2.32
N GLY A 226 -30.84 38.05 -2.66
CA GLY A 226 -31.64 39.21 -2.23
C GLY A 226 -30.79 40.43 -1.80
N GLY A 227 -29.47 40.28 -1.67
CA GLY A 227 -28.55 41.41 -1.54
C GLY A 227 -28.40 42.13 -2.89
N ASP A 228 -28.29 43.45 -2.86
CA ASP A 228 -28.07 44.28 -4.05
C ASP A 228 -26.85 43.77 -4.86
N LEU A 229 -27.13 43.04 -5.94
CA LEU A 229 -26.13 42.49 -6.86
C LEU A 229 -25.45 43.57 -7.71
N SER A 230 -25.73 44.86 -7.50
CA SER A 230 -25.02 45.95 -8.19
C SER A 230 -23.57 46.14 -7.72
N GLY A 231 -23.21 45.54 -6.58
CA GLY A 231 -21.86 45.58 -6.04
C GLY A 231 -20.92 44.58 -6.71
N VAL A 232 -20.47 44.88 -7.93
CA VAL A 232 -19.25 44.25 -8.47
C VAL A 232 -18.15 44.37 -7.40
N PRO A 233 -17.54 43.26 -6.95
CA PRO A 233 -16.46 43.32 -5.97
C PRO A 233 -15.36 44.28 -6.45
N PRO A 234 -14.79 45.13 -5.57
CA PRO A 234 -13.72 46.03 -5.97
C PRO A 234 -12.57 45.24 -6.60
N GLY A 235 -12.37 45.38 -7.92
CA GLY A 235 -11.33 44.66 -8.67
C GLY A 235 -11.79 43.86 -9.89
N MET A 236 -13.11 43.67 -10.11
CA MET A 236 -13.62 42.97 -11.31
C MET A 236 -14.10 43.90 -12.45
N GLY A 237 -14.03 45.22 -12.28
CA GLY A 237 -14.31 46.19 -13.33
C GLY A 237 -13.10 46.40 -14.25
N GLY A 238 -12.95 45.55 -15.26
CA GLY A 238 -11.91 45.68 -16.28
C GLY A 238 -12.05 46.99 -17.05
N SER A 239 -11.14 47.94 -16.79
CA SER A 239 -10.95 49.13 -17.63
C SER A 239 -9.87 48.79 -18.67
N GLY A 240 -10.33 48.34 -19.84
CA GLY A 240 -9.50 48.05 -21.00
C GLY A 240 -10.02 48.81 -22.21
N LEU A 241 -9.88 50.13 -22.20
CA LEU A 241 -9.97 50.99 -23.39
C LEU A 241 -9.03 52.18 -23.20
N ASN A 242 -7.82 52.06 -23.74
CA ASN A 242 -7.02 53.12 -24.34
C ASN A 242 -6.15 52.47 -25.41
#